data_AF-A0A173RUU9-F1
#
_entry.id   AF-A0A173RUU9-F1
#
_cell.length_a   1.000
_cell.length_b   1.000
_cell.length_c   1.000
_cell.angle_alpha   90.00
_cell.angle_beta   90.00
_cell.angle_gamma   90.00
#
_symmetry.space_group_name_H-M   'P 1'
#
loop_
_entity.id
_entity.type
_entity.pdbx_description
1 polymer ?
#
loop_
_entity_poly.entity_id
_entity_poly.type
_entity_poly.pdbx_seq_one_letter_code
_entity_poly.pdbx_strand_id
1 'polypeptide(L)'
;MIQHTSEQQKQDENQQKYEKTQMQREIVIQRLKEQGCRITKQRMVLLDIILNENCSSCKEIYYKASRIDSKIGTATVYRMINTLEEIGAINRRNMYKIDW
;
A
#
# COMPACT_ATOMS: atom_id res chain seq x y z
N MET A 1 15.71 30.86 21.20
CA MET A 1 14.76 30.98 20.07
C MET A 1 14.93 29.82 19.07
N ILE A 2 14.88 28.54 19.48
CA ILE A 2 15.16 27.39 18.58
C ILE A 2 14.04 26.32 18.59
N GLN A 3 13.01 26.42 19.44
CA GLN A 3 11.97 25.38 19.54
C GLN A 3 10.84 25.48 18.50
N HIS A 4 10.60 26.64 17.89
CA HIS A 4 9.46 26.82 16.96
C HIS A 4 9.70 26.29 15.54
N THR A 5 10.95 26.10 15.11
CA THR A 5 11.27 25.67 13.74
C THR A 5 11.02 24.17 13.52
N SER A 6 11.13 23.36 14.58
CA SER A 6 11.05 21.89 14.51
C SER A 6 9.63 21.34 14.34
N GLU A 7 8.63 22.05 14.86
CA GLU A 7 7.22 21.65 14.76
C GLU A 7 6.63 22.01 13.40
N GLN A 8 6.98 23.20 12.88
CA GLN A 8 6.60 23.65 11.54
C GLN A 8 7.17 22.70 10.45
N GLN A 9 8.45 22.36 10.55
CA GLN A 9 9.11 21.42 9.63
C GLN A 9 8.45 20.03 9.63
N LYS A 10 8.09 19.50 10.80
CA LYS A 10 7.40 18.20 10.91
C LYS A 10 5.99 18.25 10.32
N GLN A 11 5.29 19.37 10.45
CA GLN A 11 3.96 19.56 9.86
C GLN A 11 4.03 19.60 8.33
N ASP A 12 5.00 20.34 7.78
CA ASP A 12 5.22 20.43 6.34
C ASP A 12 5.64 19.07 5.74
N GLU A 13 6.52 18.33 6.41
CA GLU A 13 6.92 16.97 6.01
C GLU A 13 5.74 15.98 6.02
N ASN A 14 4.91 16.03 7.06
CA ASN A 14 3.72 15.17 7.16
C ASN A 14 2.68 15.51 6.09
N GLN A 15 2.48 16.79 5.79
CA GLN A 15 1.58 17.26 4.74
C GLN A 15 2.05 16.78 3.35
N GLN A 16 3.33 16.98 3.03
CA GLN A 16 3.93 16.52 1.77
C GLN A 16 3.86 14.99 1.63
N LYS A 17 4.09 14.26 2.73
CA LYS A 17 3.96 12.80 2.74
C LYS A 17 2.53 12.36 2.45
N TYR A 18 1.54 13.02 3.07
CA TYR A 18 0.13 12.73 2.85
C TYR A 18 -0.28 12.96 1.38
N GLU A 19 0.08 14.10 0.81
CA GLU A 19 -0.22 14.44 -0.59
C GLU A 19 0.40 13.42 -1.56
N LYS A 20 1.66 13.03 -1.31
CA LYS A 20 2.33 11.99 -2.10
C LYS A 20 1.59 10.66 -2.03
N THR A 21 1.14 10.25 -0.84
CA THR A 21 0.39 9.00 -0.67
C THR A 21 -0.96 9.04 -1.36
N GLN A 22 -1.69 10.16 -1.34
CA GLN A 22 -2.96 10.31 -2.06
C GLN A 22 -2.75 10.22 -3.58
N MET A 23 -1.73 10.90 -4.10
CA MET A 23 -1.39 10.83 -5.53
C MET A 23 -1.03 9.40 -5.95
N GLN A 24 -0.21 8.70 -5.17
CA GLN A 24 0.13 7.29 -5.43
C GLN A 24 -1.10 6.39 -5.44
N ARG A 25 -2.02 6.60 -4.49
CA ARG A 25 -3.28 5.86 -4.42
C ARG A 25 -4.13 6.06 -5.67
N GLU A 26 -4.31 7.29 -6.11
CA GLU A 26 -5.08 7.60 -7.32
C GLU A 26 -4.46 6.98 -8.58
N ILE A 27 -3.13 7.05 -8.73
CA ILE A 27 -2.41 6.42 -9.84
C ILE A 27 -2.65 4.90 -9.86
N VAL A 28 -2.55 4.23 -8.70
CA VAL A 28 -2.76 2.78 -8.62
C VAL A 28 -4.22 2.42 -8.93
N ILE A 29 -5.18 3.18 -8.43
CA ILE A 29 -6.61 3.00 -8.74
C ILE A 29 -6.86 3.15 -10.24
N GLN A 30 -6.26 4.15 -10.87
CA GLN A 30 -6.43 4.41 -12.29
C GLN A 30 -5.86 3.26 -13.13
N ARG A 31 -4.67 2.77 -12.82
CA ARG A 31 -4.10 1.59 -13.49
C ARG A 31 -4.95 0.33 -13.30
N LEU A 32 -5.50 0.11 -12.11
CA LEU A 32 -6.42 -1.00 -11.87
C LEU A 32 -7.64 -0.89 -12.79
N LYS A 33 -8.23 0.30 -12.94
CA LYS A 33 -9.37 0.52 -13.84
C LYS A 33 -9.01 0.28 -15.31
N GLU A 34 -7.86 0.78 -15.76
CA GLU A 34 -7.35 0.60 -17.12
C GLU A 34 -7.14 -0.88 -17.47
N GLN A 35 -6.79 -1.70 -16.49
CA GLN A 35 -6.66 -3.16 -16.62
C GLN A 35 -7.98 -3.93 -16.40
N GLY A 36 -9.12 -3.23 -16.36
CA GLY A 36 -10.45 -3.84 -16.17
C GLY A 36 -10.70 -4.38 -14.76
N CYS A 37 -9.84 -4.07 -13.78
CA CYS A 37 -10.03 -4.52 -12.41
C CYS A 37 -11.13 -3.70 -11.70
N ARG A 38 -12.14 -4.40 -11.19
CA ARG A 38 -13.17 -3.79 -10.33
C ARG A 38 -12.58 -3.22 -9.04
N ILE A 39 -12.88 -1.97 -8.70
CA ILE A 39 -12.47 -1.36 -7.43
C ILE A 39 -13.45 -1.76 -6.32
N THR A 40 -13.14 -2.84 -5.61
CA THR A 40 -13.97 -3.34 -4.50
C THR A 40 -13.51 -2.74 -3.17
N LYS A 41 -14.39 -2.75 -2.15
CA LYS A 41 -14.03 -2.29 -0.79
C LYS A 41 -12.79 -3.00 -0.23
N GLN A 42 -12.66 -4.31 -0.46
CA GLN A 42 -11.48 -5.08 -0.01
C GLN A 42 -10.18 -4.66 -0.69
N ARG A 43 -10.23 -4.36 -2.00
CA ARG A 43 -9.07 -3.84 -2.73
C ARG A 43 -8.64 -2.48 -2.20
N MET A 44 -9.59 -1.62 -1.84
CA MET A 44 -9.30 -0.32 -1.21
C MET A 44 -8.64 -0.49 0.16
N VAL A 45 -9.19 -1.35 1.02
CA VAL A 45 -8.59 -1.65 2.35
C VAL A 45 -7.15 -2.13 2.20
N LEU A 46 -6.90 -3.09 1.31
CA LEU A 46 -5.55 -3.62 1.09
C LEU A 46 -4.60 -2.57 0.51
N LEU A 47 -5.07 -1.75 -0.44
CA LEU A 47 -4.26 -0.66 -1.02
C LEU A 47 -3.88 0.37 0.04
N ASP A 48 -4.84 0.76 0.88
CA ASP A 48 -4.61 1.74 1.94
C ASP A 48 -3.58 1.22 2.96
N ILE A 49 -3.65 -0.06 3.34
CA ILE A 49 -2.64 -0.68 4.23
C ILE A 49 -1.26 -0.70 3.55
N ILE A 50 -1.18 -1.12 2.29
CA ILE A 50 0.10 -1.23 1.56
C ILE A 50 0.78 0.14 1.40
N LEU A 51 0.02 1.20 1.18
CA LEU A 51 0.57 2.55 0.95
C LEU A 51 0.90 3.31 2.24
N ASN A 52 0.15 3.10 3.32
CA ASN A 52 0.31 3.88 4.54
C ASN A 52 1.17 3.18 5.59
N GLU A 53 1.29 1.85 5.52
CA GLU A 53 1.94 1.08 6.56
C GLU A 53 3.25 0.44 6.07
N ASN A 54 4.29 0.50 6.90
CA ASN A 54 5.56 -0.18 6.65
C ASN A 54 5.42 -1.69 6.91
N CYS A 55 4.64 -2.39 6.09
CA CYS A 55 4.49 -3.83 6.19
C CYS A 55 5.68 -4.54 5.54
N SER A 56 6.31 -5.44 6.28
CA SER A 56 7.48 -6.21 5.82
C SER A 56 7.10 -7.52 5.13
N SER A 57 5.84 -7.98 5.29
CA SER A 57 5.39 -9.27 4.78
C SER A 57 3.89 -9.31 4.47
N CYS A 58 3.48 -10.26 3.63
CA CYS A 58 2.06 -10.53 3.35
C CYS A 58 1.27 -10.93 4.61
N LYS A 59 1.94 -11.54 5.60
CA LYS A 59 1.32 -11.94 6.87
C LYS A 59 0.92 -10.71 7.70
N GLU A 60 1.76 -9.68 7.70
CA GLU A 60 1.43 -8.41 8.37
C GLU A 60 0.26 -7.70 7.69
N ILE A 61 0.27 -7.63 6.35
CA ILE A 61 -0.84 -7.05 5.58
C ILE A 61 -2.15 -7.78 5.93
N TYR A 62 -2.13 -9.11 5.96
CA TYR A 62 -3.28 -9.91 6.36
C TYR A 62 -3.77 -9.61 7.78
N TYR A 63 -2.86 -9.57 8.77
CA TYR A 63 -3.23 -9.33 10.16
C TYR A 63 -3.91 -7.97 10.34
N LYS A 64 -3.47 -6.95 9.61
CA LYS A 64 -4.07 -5.61 9.66
C LYS A 64 -5.38 -5.55 8.89
N ALA A 65 -5.43 -6.14 7.70
CA ALA A 65 -6.62 -6.15 6.87
C ALA A 65 -7.79 -6.90 7.52
N SER A 66 -7.52 -8.06 8.13
CA SER A 66 -8.54 -8.88 8.80
C SER A 66 -9.16 -8.21 10.03
N ARG A 67 -8.45 -7.26 10.67
CA ARG A 67 -8.99 -6.43 11.75
C ARG A 67 -9.96 -5.34 11.24
N ILE A 68 -9.86 -4.97 9.97
CA ILE A 68 -10.73 -3.97 9.32
C ILE A 68 -11.91 -4.65 8.62
N ASP A 69 -11.64 -5.71 7.86
CA ASP A 69 -12.64 -6.56 7.21
C ASP A 69 -12.27 -8.03 7.40
N SER A 70 -13.02 -8.73 8.26
CA SER A 70 -12.80 -10.14 8.59
C SER A 70 -13.00 -11.09 7.40
N LYS A 71 -13.59 -10.61 6.29
CA LYS A 71 -13.73 -11.39 5.04
C LYS A 71 -12.44 -11.40 4.21
N ILE A 72 -11.44 -10.60 4.57
CA ILE A 72 -10.13 -10.59 3.91
C ILE A 72 -9.30 -11.75 4.45
N GLY A 73 -9.20 -12.83 3.67
CA GLY A 73 -8.29 -13.93 3.92
C GLY A 73 -6.91 -13.73 3.31
N THR A 74 -5.94 -14.54 3.74
CA THR A 74 -4.56 -14.57 3.22
C THR A 74 -4.50 -14.70 1.69
N ALA A 75 -5.34 -15.55 1.09
CA ALA A 75 -5.41 -15.70 -0.37
C ALA A 75 -5.85 -14.41 -1.09
N THR A 76 -6.68 -13.59 -0.46
CA THR A 76 -7.07 -12.29 -1.03
C THR A 76 -5.90 -11.30 -0.99
N VAL A 77 -5.08 -11.33 0.06
CA VAL A 77 -3.83 -10.54 0.12
C VAL A 77 -2.90 -10.93 -1.00
N TYR A 78 -2.59 -12.23 -1.17
CA TYR A 78 -1.70 -12.68 -2.24
C TYR A 78 -2.21 -12.32 -3.63
N ARG A 79 -3.51 -12.49 -3.90
CA ARG A 79 -4.10 -12.06 -5.17
C ARG A 79 -3.94 -10.57 -5.40
N MET A 80 -4.15 -9.74 -4.37
CA MET A 80 -3.97 -8.29 -4.48
C MET A 80 -2.52 -7.92 -4.77
N ILE A 81 -1.56 -8.53 -4.07
CA ILE A 81 -0.12 -8.31 -4.30
C ILE A 81 0.26 -8.72 -5.73
N ASN A 82 -0.21 -9.87 -6.22
CA ASN A 82 0.04 -10.29 -7.60
C ASN A 82 -0.55 -9.29 -8.59
N THR A 83 -1.80 -8.85 -8.40
CA THR A 83 -2.42 -7.84 -9.27
C THR A 83 -1.63 -6.53 -9.26
N LEU A 84 -1.17 -6.05 -8.10
CA LEU A 84 -0.37 -4.83 -8.02
C LEU A 84 1.00 -4.99 -8.70
N GLU A 85 1.60 -6.17 -8.67
CA GLU A 85 2.84 -6.46 -9.38
C GLU A 85 2.63 -6.54 -10.89
N GLU A 86 1.57 -7.20 -11.35
CA GLU A 86 1.18 -7.34 -12.76
C GLU A 86 0.95 -5.96 -13.42
N ILE A 87 0.33 -5.01 -12.71
CA ILE A 87 0.13 -3.64 -13.20
C ILE A 87 1.36 -2.73 -12.99
N GLY A 88 2.47 -3.28 -12.48
CA GLY A 88 3.71 -2.56 -12.22
C GLY A 88 3.60 -1.49 -11.13
N ALA A 89 2.65 -1.62 -10.20
CA ALA A 89 2.49 -0.73 -9.05
C ALA A 89 3.45 -1.08 -7.90
N ILE A 90 3.84 -2.35 -7.78
CA ILE A 90 4.85 -2.82 -6.84
C ILE A 90 5.84 -3.75 -7.54
N ASN A 91 7.01 -3.97 -6.92
CA ASN A 91 8.00 -4.91 -7.43
C ASN A 91 8.58 -5.72 -6.27
N ARG A 92 8.45 -7.06 -6.30
CA ARG A 92 9.07 -7.97 -5.32
C ARG A 92 10.45 -8.41 -5.80
N ARG A 93 11.42 -7.48 -5.92
CA ARG A 93 12.81 -7.87 -6.27
C ARG A 93 13.40 -8.74 -5.15
N ASN A 94 14.05 -9.84 -5.53
CA ASN A 94 14.88 -10.72 -4.68
C ASN A 94 14.19 -11.53 -3.57
N MET A 95 12.87 -11.77 -3.59
CA MET A 95 12.22 -12.56 -2.53
C MET A 95 12.55 -14.05 -2.58
N TYR A 96 12.86 -14.59 -3.76
CA TYR A 96 13.23 -15.99 -3.96
C TYR A 96 14.39 -16.09 -4.94
N LYS A 97 15.62 -16.00 -4.42
CA LYS A 97 16.80 -16.43 -5.17
C LYS A 97 17.17 -17.83 -4.73
N ILE A 98 17.18 -18.77 -5.67
CA ILE A 98 17.90 -20.03 -5.53
C ILE A 98 19.17 -19.83 -6.36
N ASP A 99 20.25 -19.45 -5.69
CA ASP A 99 21.60 -19.52 -6.27
C ASP A 99 22.07 -20.98 -6.14
N TRP A 100 22.56 -21.54 -7.24
CA TRP A 100 23.41 -22.72 -7.23
C TRP A 100 24.86 -22.29 -7.35
#